data_AF-A0AA41QWR4-F1
#
_entry.id   AF-A0AA41QWR4-F1
#
_cell.length_a   1.000
_cell.length_b   1.000
_cell.length_c   1.000
_cell.angle_alpha   90.00
_cell.angle_beta   90.00
_cell.angle_gamma   90.00
#
_symmetry.space_group_name_H-M   'P 1'
#
loop_
_entity.id
_entity.type
_entity.pdbx_description
1 polymer ?
#
loop_
_entity_poly.entity_id
_entity_poly.type
_entity_poly.pdbx_seq_one_letter_code
_entity_poly.pdbx_strand_id
1 'polypeptide(L)'
;MSKTPKLTDADVVNLIDCAGSGIAYWAASGHVDEAAKTYRVIESSVELAEGDAPADKTMTFDDLRKAFVALAAAGTLPDWQMREIEEDDLGFDATVGDLVVQRAMFGEIVFG
;
A
#
# COMPACT_ATOMS: atom_id res chain seq x y z
N MET A 1 9.71 -18.71 -14.37
CA MET A 1 9.31 -17.30 -14.57
C MET A 1 8.20 -17.03 -13.58
N SER A 2 8.45 -16.23 -12.54
CA SER A 2 7.41 -15.87 -11.58
C SER A 2 6.33 -15.08 -12.31
N LYS A 3 5.06 -15.49 -12.17
CA LYS A 3 3.93 -14.78 -12.77
C LYS A 3 3.81 -13.43 -12.07
N THR A 4 3.70 -12.34 -12.81
CA THR A 4 3.37 -11.05 -12.21
C THR A 4 2.01 -11.17 -11.51
N PRO A 5 1.92 -10.88 -10.21
CA PRO A 5 0.66 -10.91 -9.48
C PRO A 5 -0.33 -9.96 -10.15
N LYS A 6 -1.57 -10.40 -10.37
CA LYS A 6 -2.65 -9.55 -10.90
C LYS A 6 -3.70 -9.34 -9.81
N LEU A 7 -3.60 -8.24 -9.08
CA LEU A 7 -4.61 -7.85 -8.11
C LEU A 7 -5.87 -7.35 -8.82
N THR A 8 -7.02 -7.88 -8.46
CA THR A 8 -8.35 -7.37 -8.85
C THR A 8 -8.65 -6.04 -8.14
N ASP A 9 -9.79 -5.40 -8.43
CA ASP A 9 -10.22 -4.22 -7.66
C ASP A 9 -10.55 -4.61 -6.21
N ALA A 10 -11.15 -5.79 -6.00
CA ALA A 10 -11.48 -6.30 -4.67
C ALA A 10 -10.23 -6.56 -3.82
N ASP A 11 -9.17 -7.10 -4.44
CA ASP A 11 -7.88 -7.31 -3.74
C ASP A 11 -7.24 -5.99 -3.32
N VAL A 12 -7.36 -4.95 -4.16
CA VAL A 12 -6.84 -3.62 -3.81
C VAL A 12 -7.62 -3.01 -2.65
N VAL A 13 -8.94 -3.19 -2.60
CA VAL A 13 -9.76 -2.74 -1.47
C VAL A 13 -9.38 -3.50 -0.19
N ASN A 14 -9.25 -4.84 -0.26
CA ASN A 14 -8.81 -5.65 0.88
C ASN A 14 -7.43 -5.21 1.40
N LEU A 15 -6.49 -4.93 0.49
CA LEU A 15 -5.17 -4.40 0.84
C LEU A 15 -5.27 -3.05 1.57
N ILE A 16 -6.11 -2.13 1.09
CA ILE A 16 -6.32 -0.82 1.72
C ILE A 16 -6.92 -1.00 3.14
N ASP A 17 -7.90 -1.88 3.29
CA ASP A 17 -8.53 -2.14 4.59
C ASP A 17 -7.52 -2.71 5.59
N CYS A 18 -6.68 -3.67 5.17
CA CYS A 18 -5.60 -4.18 6.00
C CYS A 18 -4.56 -3.10 6.34
N ALA A 19 -4.20 -2.27 5.36
CA ALA A 19 -3.27 -1.17 5.54
C ALA A 19 -3.73 -0.17 6.61
N GLY A 20 -5.04 -0.01 6.84
CA GLY A 20 -5.57 0.96 7.81
C GLY A 20 -4.94 0.86 9.20
N SER A 21 -4.64 -0.36 9.67
CA SER A 21 -3.93 -0.56 10.93
C SER A 21 -2.40 -0.41 10.80
N GLY A 22 -1.84 -0.75 9.64
CA GLY A 22 -0.42 -0.64 9.34
C GLY A 22 0.04 0.81 9.20
N ILE A 23 -0.75 1.68 8.58
CA ILE A 23 -0.36 3.07 8.33
C ILE A 23 -0.70 4.02 9.49
N ALA A 24 -1.41 3.56 10.52
CA ALA A 24 -1.97 4.41 11.57
C ALA A 24 -0.92 5.18 12.40
N TYR A 25 0.34 4.76 12.38
CA TYR A 25 1.43 5.43 13.09
C TYR A 25 2.02 6.63 12.32
N TRP A 26 1.88 6.67 10.99
CA TRP A 26 2.43 7.75 10.15
C TRP A 26 1.37 8.49 9.33
N ALA A 27 0.19 7.93 9.12
CA ALA A 27 -0.91 8.56 8.41
C ALA A 27 -1.90 9.22 9.37
N ALA A 28 -2.29 10.46 9.08
CA ALA A 28 -3.39 11.14 9.76
C ALA A 28 -4.77 10.59 9.32
N SER A 29 -4.93 10.27 8.03
CA SER A 29 -6.17 9.70 7.51
C SER A 29 -5.97 8.99 6.17
N GLY A 30 -6.86 8.05 5.87
CA GLY A 30 -6.99 7.41 4.58
C GLY A 30 -8.46 7.37 4.13
N HIS A 31 -8.73 7.58 2.85
CA HIS A 31 -10.08 7.53 2.29
C HIS A 31 -10.09 6.83 0.93
N VAL A 32 -10.86 5.75 0.82
CA VAL A 32 -11.09 5.01 -0.42
C VAL A 32 -12.34 5.53 -1.13
N ASP A 33 -12.22 5.77 -2.43
CA ASP A 33 -13.34 6.01 -3.34
C ASP A 33 -13.32 4.89 -4.39
N GLU A 34 -14.14 3.86 -4.17
CA GLU A 34 -14.23 2.70 -5.06
C GLU A 34 -14.82 3.06 -6.44
N ALA A 35 -15.67 4.09 -6.52
CA ALA A 35 -16.26 4.52 -7.78
C ALA A 35 -15.23 5.22 -8.67
N ALA A 36 -14.42 6.10 -8.08
CA ALA A 36 -13.30 6.75 -8.76
C ALA A 36 -12.06 5.84 -8.86
N LYS A 37 -12.03 4.72 -8.14
CA LYS A 37 -10.89 3.79 -8.02
C LYS A 37 -9.64 4.49 -7.51
N THR A 38 -9.80 5.27 -6.46
CA THR A 38 -8.73 6.04 -5.84
C THR A 38 -8.65 5.82 -4.33
N TYR A 39 -7.46 5.99 -3.78
CA TYR A 39 -7.19 6.01 -2.36
C TYR A 39 -6.40 7.27 -2.02
N ARG A 40 -6.96 8.13 -1.17
CA ARG A 40 -6.30 9.35 -0.67
C ARG A 40 -5.73 9.10 0.71
N VAL A 41 -4.46 9.43 0.92
CA VAL A 41 -3.77 9.36 2.20
C VAL A 41 -3.19 10.72 2.56
N ILE A 42 -3.36 11.11 3.81
CA ILE A 42 -2.75 12.31 4.38
C ILE A 42 -1.76 11.86 5.45
N GLU A 43 -0.51 12.26 5.31
CA GLU A 43 0.56 12.05 6.29
C GLU A 43 0.27 12.79 7.60
N SER A 44 0.73 12.23 8.71
CA SER A 44 0.66 12.86 10.02
C SER A 44 1.78 13.89 10.17
N SER A 45 1.46 15.04 10.76
CA SER A 45 2.48 16.06 11.08
C SER A 45 3.35 15.68 12.29
N VAL A 46 3.05 14.59 12.99
CA VAL A 46 3.73 14.20 14.23
C VAL A 46 5.18 13.78 13.97
N GLU A 47 5.47 13.22 12.80
CA GLU A 47 6.78 12.70 12.42
C GLU A 47 7.56 13.66 11.50
N LEU A 48 7.03 14.85 11.22
CA LEU A 48 7.65 15.81 10.30
C LEU A 48 8.68 16.71 11.00
N ALA A 49 9.73 17.06 10.26
CA ALA A 49 10.68 18.07 10.70
C ALA A 49 10.01 19.45 10.78
N GLU A 50 10.54 20.33 11.64
CA GLU A 50 10.03 21.68 11.78
C GLU A 50 10.11 22.44 10.43
N GLY A 51 8.95 22.78 9.88
CA GLY A 51 8.82 23.49 8.61
C GLY A 51 8.33 22.63 7.43
N ASP A 52 8.27 21.31 7.58
CA ASP A 52 7.74 20.43 6.54
C ASP A 52 6.20 20.38 6.59
N ALA A 53 5.58 20.34 5.41
CA ALA A 53 4.14 20.20 5.26
C ALA A 53 3.78 18.71 5.08
N PRO A 54 2.71 18.21 5.71
CA PRO A 54 2.27 16.84 5.50
C PRO A 54 1.95 16.55 4.04
N ALA A 55 2.42 15.40 3.55
CA ALA A 55 2.05 14.93 2.23
C ALA A 55 0.55 14.59 2.19
N ASP A 56 -0.13 15.07 1.16
CA ASP A 56 -1.53 14.76 0.85
C ASP A 56 -1.58 14.22 -0.59
N LYS A 57 -1.85 12.93 -0.73
CA LYS A 57 -1.75 12.26 -2.02
C LYS A 57 -2.96 11.38 -2.30
N THR A 58 -3.53 11.59 -3.49
CA THR A 58 -4.49 10.67 -4.09
C THR A 58 -3.77 9.73 -5.05
N MET A 59 -3.87 8.43 -4.81
CA MET A 59 -3.33 7.36 -5.63
C MET A 59 -4.47 6.64 -6.33
N THR A 60 -4.25 6.17 -7.54
CA THR A 60 -5.19 5.29 -8.23
C THR A 60 -5.00 3.84 -7.75
N PHE A 61 -6.01 2.99 -7.95
CA PHE A 61 -5.84 1.55 -7.72
C PHE A 61 -4.72 0.95 -8.57
N ASP A 62 -4.46 1.51 -9.76
CA ASP A 62 -3.34 1.09 -10.61
C ASP A 62 -1.97 1.45 -10.01
N ASP A 63 -1.86 2.58 -9.30
CA ASP A 63 -0.63 2.95 -8.60
C ASP A 63 -0.31 1.96 -7.47
N LEU A 64 -1.33 1.52 -6.72
CA LEU A 64 -1.20 0.50 -5.67
C LEU A 64 -0.78 -0.86 -6.26
N ARG A 65 -1.36 -1.25 -7.40
CA ARG A 65 -0.93 -2.47 -8.12
C ARG A 65 0.53 -2.40 -8.55
N LYS A 66 0.93 -1.28 -9.14
CA LYS A 66 2.32 -1.07 -9.58
C LYS A 66 3.28 -1.11 -8.40
N ALA A 67 2.90 -0.51 -7.27
CA ALA A 67 3.68 -0.56 -6.04
C ALA A 67 3.83 -2.00 -5.52
N PHE A 68 2.73 -2.76 -5.46
CA PHE A 68 2.76 -4.18 -5.07
C PHE A 68 3.68 -5.01 -5.97
N VAL A 69 3.54 -4.88 -7.29
CA VAL A 69 4.39 -5.59 -8.26
C VAL A 69 5.86 -5.20 -8.10
N ALA A 70 6.16 -3.92 -7.85
CA ALA A 70 7.52 -3.45 -7.64
C ALA A 70 8.14 -4.04 -6.37
N LEU A 71 7.38 -4.11 -5.26
CA LEU A 71 7.84 -4.70 -4.00
C LEU A 71 8.03 -6.22 -4.12
N ALA A 72 7.11 -6.91 -4.79
CA ALA A 72 7.24 -8.33 -5.09
C ALA A 72 8.51 -8.62 -5.92
N ALA A 73 8.75 -7.82 -6.97
CA ALA A 73 9.93 -7.96 -7.82
C ALA A 73 11.24 -7.63 -7.09
N ALA A 74 11.20 -6.73 -6.09
CA ALA A 74 12.33 -6.40 -5.25
C ALA A 74 12.58 -7.42 -4.11
N GLY A 75 11.69 -8.39 -3.92
CA GLY A 75 11.77 -9.34 -2.81
C GLY A 75 11.51 -8.71 -1.44
N THR A 76 10.77 -7.59 -1.39
CA THR A 76 10.44 -6.88 -0.15
C THR A 76 9.21 -7.46 0.54
N LEU A 77 8.32 -8.11 -0.21
CA LEU A 77 7.14 -8.76 0.36
C LEU A 77 7.54 -10.05 1.10
N PRO A 78 6.86 -10.40 2.21
CA PRO A 78 7.12 -11.64 2.92
C PRO A 78 6.90 -12.91 2.06
N ASP A 79 7.69 -13.95 2.32
CA ASP A 79 7.58 -15.24 1.59
C ASP A 79 6.19 -15.89 1.68
N TRP A 80 5.43 -15.65 2.76
CA TRP A 80 4.06 -16.15 2.87
C TRP A 80 3.13 -15.46 1.87
N GLN A 81 3.24 -14.14 1.70
CA GLN A 81 2.44 -13.38 0.75
C GLN A 81 2.74 -13.83 -0.68
N MET A 82 4.01 -14.11 -0.99
CA MET A 82 4.40 -14.60 -2.31
C MET A 82 3.82 -15.98 -2.62
N ARG A 83 3.70 -16.86 -1.62
CA ARG A 83 3.05 -18.17 -1.78
C ARG A 83 1.55 -18.04 -1.99
N GLU A 84 0.89 -17.19 -1.23
CA GLU A 84 -0.55 -16.91 -1.37
C GLU A 84 -0.93 -16.36 -2.75
N ILE A 85 -0.07 -15.52 -3.35
CA ILE A 85 -0.22 -15.09 -4.75
C ILE A 85 -0.16 -16.29 -5.72
N GLU A 86 0.77 -17.23 -5.49
CA GLU A 86 0.93 -18.41 -6.36
C GLU A 86 -0.25 -19.37 -6.26
N GLU A 87 -0.90 -19.41 -5.10
CA GLU A 87 -2.06 -20.26 -4.78
C GLU A 87 -3.42 -19.61 -5.10
N ASP A 88 -3.44 -18.34 -5.53
CA ASP A 88 -4.66 -17.54 -5.78
C ASP A 88 -5.51 -17.34 -4.51
N ASP A 89 -4.85 -17.30 -3.34
CA ASP A 89 -5.45 -17.16 -2.01
C ASP A 89 -4.88 -15.93 -1.29
N LEU A 90 -5.16 -14.74 -1.84
CA LEU A 90 -4.59 -13.48 -1.35
C LEU A 90 -5.17 -13.05 0.01
N GLY A 91 -4.47 -13.41 1.08
CA GLY A 91 -4.57 -12.73 2.37
C GLY A 91 -3.63 -11.52 2.38
N PHE A 92 -4.10 -10.36 2.84
CA PHE A 92 -3.22 -9.23 3.14
C PHE A 92 -3.14 -9.04 4.64
N ASP A 93 -1.97 -8.69 5.14
CA ASP A 93 -1.80 -8.21 6.50
C ASP A 93 -1.53 -6.70 6.52
N ALA A 94 -1.54 -6.14 7.73
CA ALA A 94 -1.29 -4.72 7.94
C ALA A 94 0.06 -4.25 7.41
N THR A 95 1.09 -5.10 7.51
CA THR A 95 2.47 -4.81 7.11
C THR A 95 2.59 -4.69 5.59
N VAL A 96 2.03 -5.65 4.86
CA VAL A 96 2.01 -5.64 3.39
C VAL A 96 1.22 -4.45 2.87
N GLY A 97 0.06 -4.17 3.49
CA GLY A 97 -0.73 -2.98 3.19
C GLY A 97 0.07 -1.68 3.37
N ASP A 98 0.76 -1.53 4.50
CA ASP A 98 1.61 -0.38 4.80
C ASP A 98 2.71 -0.20 3.74
N LEU A 99 3.51 -1.23 3.48
CA LEU A 99 4.62 -1.18 2.51
C LEU A 99 4.14 -0.74 1.12
N VAL A 100 3.00 -1.26 0.67
CA VAL A 100 2.43 -0.95 -0.65
C VAL A 100 1.94 0.49 -0.70
N VAL A 101 1.23 0.95 0.34
CA VAL A 101 0.76 2.32 0.44
C VAL A 101 1.94 3.30 0.48
N GLN A 102 2.96 3.04 1.28
CA GLN A 102 4.19 3.86 1.31
C GLN A 102 4.88 3.90 -0.06
N ARG A 103 5.08 2.74 -0.69
CA ARG A 103 5.72 2.68 -2.01
C ARG A 103 4.93 3.44 -3.08
N ALA A 104 3.60 3.38 -3.04
CA ALA A 104 2.75 4.15 -3.95
C ALA A 104 2.76 5.65 -3.61
N MET A 105 2.83 6.00 -2.34
CA MET A 105 2.76 7.38 -1.86
C MET A 105 4.08 8.14 -2.07
N PHE A 106 5.18 7.57 -1.60
CA PHE A 106 6.49 8.21 -1.55
C PHE A 106 7.42 7.74 -2.67
N GLY A 107 7.11 6.61 -3.32
CA GLY A 107 8.02 5.98 -4.27
C GLY A 107 9.14 5.17 -3.60
N GLU A 108 9.19 5.15 -2.28
CA GLU A 108 10.10 4.39 -1.42
C GLU A 108 9.42 4.04 -0.09
N ILE A 109 10.09 3.24 0.75
CA ILE A 109 9.63 2.95 2.12
C ILE A 109 10.32 3.96 3.03
N VAL A 110 9.53 4.79 3.69
CA VAL A 110 10.01 5.92 4.53
C VAL A 110 9.89 5.58 6.01
N PHE A 111 8.85 4.82 6.37
CA PHE A 111 8.46 4.48 7.72
C PHE A 111 8.59 2.96 7.94
N GLY A 112 9.17 2.55 9.07
CA GLY A 112 9.39 1.14 9.42
C GLY A 112 10.43 0.91 10.49
#